data_AF-A0A2D5P2N5-F1
#
_entry.id   AF-A0A2D5P2N5-F1
#
_cell.length_a   1.000
_cell.length_b   1.000
_cell.length_c   1.000
_cell.angle_alpha   90.00
_cell.angle_beta   90.00
_cell.angle_gamma   90.00
#
_symmetry.space_group_name_H-M   'P 1'
#
loop_
_entity.id
_entity.type
_entity.pdbx_description
1 polymer ?
#
loop_
_entity_poly.entity_id
_entity_poly.type
_entity_poly.pdbx_seq_one_letter_code
_entity_poly.pdbx_strand_id
1 'polypeptide(L)'
;MKKLTLKVLTSIALLTSGFVAANAGHHGEKSNYSKIDVEKVCNVKANGIVKVIETAKKYNAIAIKKGLEFRRLTVNNSGLIVSVEEAIKTKAKEVNPKTFKGKASKTKLETNFAVHRSCKFAIRALQQAEEAKSTWRLAIPGDGYSY
;
A
#
# COMPACT_ATOMS: atom_id res chain seq x y z
N MET A 1 46.25 -30.80 44.12
CA MET A 1 45.82 -30.44 42.75
C MET A 1 44.49 -29.72 42.86
N LYS A 2 44.44 -28.47 42.38
CA LYS A 2 43.40 -27.48 42.69
C LYS A 2 42.06 -27.82 42.01
N LYS A 3 40.99 -27.87 42.78
CA LYS A 3 39.61 -28.04 42.31
C LYS A 3 39.17 -26.74 41.61
N LEU A 4 38.94 -26.79 40.30
CA LEU A 4 38.39 -25.67 39.54
C LEU A 4 36.87 -25.65 39.71
N THR A 5 36.36 -24.77 40.56
CA THR A 5 34.93 -24.46 40.63
C THR A 5 34.58 -23.48 39.52
N LEU A 6 33.92 -23.96 38.47
CA LEU A 6 33.43 -23.17 37.35
C LEU A 6 32.18 -22.40 37.79
N LYS A 7 32.31 -21.09 38.04
CA LYS A 7 31.18 -20.19 38.28
C LYS A 7 30.53 -19.84 36.94
N VAL A 8 29.36 -20.42 36.67
CA VAL A 8 28.52 -20.04 35.53
C VAL A 8 27.88 -18.69 35.85
N LEU A 9 28.38 -17.63 35.24
CA LEU A 9 27.72 -16.32 35.22
C LEU A 9 26.65 -16.34 34.12
N THR A 10 25.40 -16.56 34.50
CA THR A 10 24.23 -16.31 33.65
C THR A 10 23.94 -14.81 33.59
N SER A 11 24.62 -14.10 32.69
CA SER A 11 24.23 -12.76 32.29
C SER A 11 23.09 -12.84 31.28
N ILE A 12 21.85 -12.69 31.77
CA ILE A 12 20.68 -12.39 30.94
C ILE A 12 20.80 -10.92 30.53
N ALA A 13 21.47 -10.67 29.40
CA ALA A 13 21.39 -9.38 28.75
C ALA A 13 20.01 -9.29 28.07
N LEU A 14 19.05 -8.73 28.79
CA LEU A 14 17.76 -8.33 28.23
C LEU A 14 18.01 -7.15 27.31
N LEU A 15 18.42 -7.43 26.07
CA LEU A 15 18.44 -6.44 24.99
C LEU A 15 16.98 -6.18 24.60
N THR A 16 16.31 -5.36 25.39
CA THR A 16 15.17 -4.57 24.91
C THR A 16 15.74 -3.55 23.93
N SER A 17 16.03 -3.99 22.70
CA SER A 17 16.07 -3.10 21.55
C SER A 17 14.64 -2.65 21.31
N GLY A 18 14.22 -1.64 22.08
CA GLY A 18 13.10 -0.81 21.75
C GLY A 18 13.39 -0.21 20.40
N PHE A 19 12.74 -0.73 19.35
CA PHE A 19 12.50 0.06 18.16
C PHE A 19 11.64 1.21 18.60
N VAL A 20 12.31 2.33 18.90
CA VAL A 20 11.72 3.64 18.98
C VAL A 20 10.94 3.81 17.69
N ALA A 21 9.62 3.73 17.79
CA ALA A 21 8.70 4.22 16.79
C ALA A 21 8.82 5.75 16.72
N ALA A 22 9.99 6.25 16.31
CA ALA A 22 10.18 7.62 15.91
C ALA A 22 9.69 7.75 14.47
N ASN A 23 8.36 7.80 14.35
CA ASN A 23 7.61 8.70 13.47
C ASN A 23 6.10 8.51 13.73
N ALA A 24 5.70 8.59 15.00
CA ALA A 24 4.35 8.99 15.37
C ALA A 24 4.33 10.52 15.43
N GLY A 25 4.28 11.14 14.26
CA GLY A 25 4.24 12.58 14.09
C GLY A 25 3.73 12.93 12.70
N HIS A 26 2.44 12.73 12.46
CA HIS A 26 1.69 13.65 11.60
C HIS A 26 0.18 13.54 11.83
N HIS A 27 -0.29 14.14 12.90
CA HIS A 27 -1.62 14.75 12.90
C HIS A 27 -1.51 15.98 11.99
N GLY A 28 -2.09 15.94 10.80
CA GLY A 28 -2.36 17.14 10.01
C GLY A 28 -1.48 17.46 8.79
N GLU A 29 -0.84 16.49 8.11
CA GLU A 29 -0.27 16.79 6.81
C GLU A 29 -1.45 16.83 5.84
N LYS A 30 -1.81 18.03 5.37
CA LYS A 30 -2.51 18.17 4.08
C LYS A 30 -1.56 17.66 3.01
N SER A 31 -1.41 16.34 2.92
CA SER A 31 -0.69 15.67 1.86
C SER A 31 -1.47 15.95 0.59
N ASN A 32 -0.96 16.88 -0.21
CA ASN A 32 -1.58 17.32 -1.45
C ASN A 32 -1.34 16.24 -2.50
N TYR A 33 -2.14 15.18 -2.47
CA TYR A 33 -1.98 14.05 -3.39
C TYR A 33 -2.12 14.51 -4.84
N SER A 34 -2.92 15.54 -5.10
CA SER A 34 -3.12 16.19 -6.41
C SER A 34 -1.84 16.60 -7.14
N LYS A 35 -0.74 16.87 -6.42
CA LYS A 35 0.58 17.17 -7.03
C LYS A 35 1.40 15.95 -7.43
N ILE A 36 0.98 14.74 -7.04
CA ILE A 36 1.72 13.52 -7.37
C ILE A 36 1.57 13.20 -8.85
N ASP A 37 2.67 13.20 -9.59
CA ASP A 37 2.73 12.64 -10.94
C ASP A 37 2.69 11.11 -10.86
N VAL A 38 1.48 10.57 -11.03
CA VAL A 38 1.22 9.13 -10.87
C VAL A 38 1.97 8.31 -11.92
N GLU A 39 2.05 8.78 -13.16
CA GLU A 39 2.73 8.03 -14.23
C GLU A 39 4.22 7.94 -13.93
N LYS A 40 4.84 9.04 -13.47
CA LYS A 40 6.25 9.04 -13.08
C LYS A 40 6.52 8.15 -11.85
N VAL A 41 5.69 8.25 -10.83
CA VAL A 41 5.88 7.50 -9.56
C VAL A 41 5.62 6.01 -9.73
N CYS A 42 4.61 5.64 -10.52
CA CYS A 42 4.24 4.23 -10.71
C CYS A 42 4.99 3.55 -11.87
N ASN A 43 5.87 4.25 -12.59
CA ASN A 43 6.60 3.69 -13.72
C ASN A 43 7.54 2.55 -13.28
N VAL A 44 7.19 1.31 -13.60
CA VAL A 44 7.97 0.12 -13.23
C VAL A 44 9.30 0.04 -13.96
N LYS A 45 9.36 0.48 -15.22
CA LYS A 45 10.60 0.49 -16.02
C LYS A 45 11.64 1.45 -15.45
N ALA A 46 11.19 2.61 -14.95
CA ALA A 46 12.06 3.64 -14.41
C ALA A 46 12.40 3.42 -12.93
N ASN A 47 11.44 2.95 -12.12
CA ASN A 47 11.60 2.87 -10.66
C ASN A 47 11.88 1.46 -10.13
N GLY A 48 11.70 0.44 -10.95
CA GLY A 48 11.80 -0.96 -10.54
C GLY A 48 10.54 -1.47 -9.85
N ILE A 49 10.28 -2.78 -10.01
CA ILE A 49 9.05 -3.44 -9.56
C ILE A 49 8.84 -3.36 -8.03
N VAL A 50 9.90 -3.52 -7.25
CA VAL A 50 9.88 -3.52 -5.77
C VAL A 50 9.46 -2.16 -5.22
N LYS A 51 10.08 -1.09 -5.71
CA LYS A 51 9.79 0.28 -5.28
C LYS A 51 8.34 0.68 -5.60
N VAL A 52 7.84 0.25 -6.77
CA VAL A 52 6.46 0.57 -7.18
C VAL A 52 5.43 -0.18 -6.33
N ILE A 53 5.66 -1.46 -5.99
CA ILE A 53 4.72 -2.19 -5.12
C ILE A 53 4.75 -1.66 -3.67
N GLU A 54 5.90 -1.25 -3.15
CA GLU A 54 6.00 -0.57 -1.85
C GLU A 54 5.23 0.75 -1.84
N THR A 55 5.34 1.51 -2.94
CA THR A 55 4.58 2.74 -3.13
C THR A 55 3.07 2.46 -3.15
N ALA A 56 2.64 1.42 -3.86
CA ALA A 56 1.25 0.98 -3.89
C ALA A 56 0.76 0.65 -2.46
N LYS A 57 1.53 -0.11 -1.67
CA LYS A 57 1.18 -0.46 -0.28
C LYS A 57 1.02 0.78 0.59
N LYS A 58 1.98 1.71 0.52
CA LYS A 58 1.98 2.95 1.31
C LYS A 58 0.69 3.75 1.07
N TYR A 59 0.39 4.06 -0.19
CA TYR A 59 -0.79 4.87 -0.52
C TYR A 59 -2.11 4.10 -0.36
N ASN A 60 -2.12 2.78 -0.59
CA ASN A 60 -3.32 1.97 -0.41
C ASN A 60 -3.72 1.90 1.07
N ALA A 61 -2.75 1.82 1.99
CA ALA A 61 -3.02 1.88 3.43
C ALA A 61 -3.68 3.21 3.83
N ILE A 62 -3.28 4.32 3.22
CA ILE A 62 -3.90 5.64 3.42
C ILE A 62 -5.32 5.66 2.82
N ALA A 63 -5.50 5.13 1.61
CA ALA A 63 -6.80 5.05 0.95
C ALA A 63 -7.80 4.21 1.76
N ILE A 64 -7.38 3.07 2.31
CA ILE A 64 -8.20 2.22 3.19
C ILE A 64 -8.63 2.98 4.44
N LYS A 65 -7.69 3.66 5.13
CA LYS A 65 -8.00 4.46 6.32
C LYS A 65 -9.03 5.56 6.05
N LYS A 66 -9.09 6.06 4.81
CA LYS A 66 -10.06 7.07 4.37
C LYS A 66 -11.34 6.48 3.77
N GLY A 67 -11.49 5.16 3.70
CA GLY A 67 -12.63 4.50 3.06
C GLY A 67 -12.65 4.60 1.53
N LEU A 68 -11.52 4.94 0.91
CA LEU A 68 -11.37 5.22 -0.52
C LEU A 68 -10.73 4.06 -1.30
N GLU A 69 -10.63 2.87 -0.70
CA GLU A 69 -9.97 1.74 -1.35
C GLU A 69 -10.60 1.45 -2.71
N PHE A 70 -9.77 1.41 -3.77
CA PHE A 70 -10.25 1.12 -5.10
C PHE A 70 -10.80 -0.31 -5.20
N ARG A 71 -11.99 -0.45 -5.79
CA ARG A 71 -12.68 -1.73 -6.00
C ARG A 71 -13.21 -1.80 -7.42
N ARG A 72 -12.89 -2.87 -8.15
CA ARG A 72 -13.41 -3.12 -9.49
C ARG A 72 -13.54 -4.62 -9.75
N LEU A 73 -14.65 -5.02 -10.39
CA LEU A 73 -14.90 -6.41 -10.79
C LEU A 73 -14.71 -7.41 -9.63
N THR A 74 -15.26 -7.09 -8.46
CA THR A 74 -15.15 -7.92 -7.24
C THR A 74 -13.72 -8.15 -6.71
N VAL A 75 -12.76 -7.30 -7.09
CA VAL A 75 -11.40 -7.30 -6.55
C VAL A 75 -11.13 -5.91 -5.97
N ASN A 76 -10.60 -5.85 -4.74
CA ASN A 76 -10.07 -4.62 -4.17
C ASN A 76 -8.57 -4.50 -4.44
N ASN A 77 -8.04 -3.28 -4.30
CA ASN A 77 -6.63 -3.05 -4.55
C ASN A 77 -5.72 -3.82 -3.57
N SER A 78 -6.16 -4.05 -2.34
CA SER A 78 -5.42 -4.92 -1.40
C SER A 78 -5.26 -6.34 -1.93
N GLY A 79 -6.34 -6.95 -2.45
CA GLY A 79 -6.27 -8.27 -3.06
C GLY A 79 -5.34 -8.32 -4.28
N LEU A 80 -5.34 -7.27 -5.10
CA LEU A 80 -4.41 -7.15 -6.21
C LEU A 80 -2.95 -7.04 -5.73
N ILE A 81 -2.67 -6.22 -4.72
CA ILE A 81 -1.33 -6.05 -4.14
C ILE A 81 -0.80 -7.38 -3.62
N VAL A 82 -1.60 -8.14 -2.87
CA VAL A 82 -1.20 -9.46 -2.34
C VAL A 82 -0.83 -10.43 -3.46
N SER A 83 -1.66 -10.51 -4.51
CA SER A 83 -1.38 -11.38 -5.65
C SER A 83 -0.15 -10.94 -6.46
N VAL A 84 0.11 -9.63 -6.52
CA VAL A 84 1.33 -9.09 -7.11
C VAL A 84 2.56 -9.45 -6.28
N GLU A 85 2.51 -9.32 -4.96
CA GLU A 85 3.63 -9.70 -4.08
C GLU A 85 3.98 -11.19 -4.22
N GLU A 86 2.96 -12.04 -4.31
CA GLU A 86 3.14 -13.47 -4.57
C GLU A 86 3.77 -13.73 -5.95
N ALA A 87 3.33 -13.03 -6.99
CA ALA A 87 3.90 -13.15 -8.32
C ALA A 87 5.36 -12.67 -8.38
N ILE A 88 5.71 -11.59 -7.66
CA ILE A 88 7.10 -11.11 -7.55
C ILE A 88 7.96 -12.17 -6.85
N LYS A 89 7.48 -12.74 -5.73
CA LYS A 89 8.19 -13.77 -4.97
C LYS A 89 8.42 -15.04 -5.80
N THR A 90 7.43 -15.45 -6.59
CA THR A 90 7.48 -16.65 -7.43
C THR A 90 8.07 -16.40 -8.82
N LYS A 91 8.41 -15.14 -9.16
CA LYS A 91 8.84 -14.71 -10.50
C LYS A 91 7.82 -15.06 -11.59
N ALA A 92 6.54 -15.07 -11.25
CA ALA A 92 5.46 -15.31 -12.21
C ALA A 92 5.35 -14.15 -13.20
N LYS A 93 5.07 -14.45 -14.47
CA LYS A 93 4.83 -13.46 -15.53
C LYS A 93 3.43 -12.86 -15.48
N GLU A 94 2.50 -13.57 -14.84
CA GLU A 94 1.10 -13.21 -14.77
C GLU A 94 0.59 -13.25 -13.32
N VAL A 95 -0.35 -12.35 -13.04
CA VAL A 95 -1.07 -12.20 -11.78
C VAL A 95 -2.53 -12.53 -12.03
N ASN A 96 -3.09 -13.38 -11.17
CA ASN A 96 -4.51 -13.69 -11.17
C ASN A 96 -5.09 -13.49 -9.76
N PRO A 97 -5.61 -12.29 -9.44
CA PRO A 97 -6.12 -12.00 -8.12
C PRO A 97 -7.42 -12.75 -7.83
N LYS A 98 -7.60 -13.16 -6.57
CA LYS A 98 -8.88 -13.72 -6.12
C LYS A 98 -9.91 -12.61 -5.94
N THR A 99 -11.13 -12.91 -6.35
CA THR A 99 -12.32 -12.09 -6.09
C THR A 99 -12.73 -12.17 -4.62
N PHE A 100 -13.60 -11.26 -4.17
CA PHE A 100 -14.21 -11.30 -2.83
C PHE A 100 -14.95 -12.61 -2.53
N LYS A 101 -15.34 -13.36 -3.56
CA LYS A 101 -16.00 -14.66 -3.45
C LYS A 101 -15.01 -15.84 -3.47
N GLY A 102 -13.71 -15.57 -3.34
CA GLY A 102 -12.63 -16.58 -3.33
C GLY A 102 -12.27 -17.18 -4.68
N LYS A 103 -13.05 -16.92 -5.73
CA LYS A 103 -12.77 -17.40 -7.10
C LYS A 103 -11.67 -16.55 -7.74
N ALA A 104 -10.80 -17.17 -8.54
CA ALA A 104 -9.82 -16.44 -9.34
C ALA A 104 -10.51 -15.49 -10.33
N SER A 105 -9.91 -14.33 -10.55
CA SER A 105 -10.36 -13.40 -11.59
C SER A 105 -10.29 -14.07 -12.96
N LYS A 106 -11.25 -13.74 -13.82
CA LYS A 106 -11.17 -14.14 -15.25
C LYS A 106 -10.06 -13.39 -15.97
N THR A 107 -9.64 -12.25 -15.45
CA THR A 107 -8.61 -11.41 -16.04
C THR A 107 -7.26 -11.71 -15.41
N LYS A 108 -6.36 -12.26 -16.22
CA LYS A 108 -4.93 -12.34 -15.90
C LYS A 108 -4.25 -11.06 -16.34
N LEU A 109 -3.30 -10.59 -15.55
CA LEU A 109 -2.54 -9.38 -15.81
C LEU A 109 -1.06 -9.71 -15.84
N GLU A 110 -0.31 -9.15 -16.77
CA GLU A 110 1.15 -9.21 -16.71
C GLU A 110 1.64 -8.56 -15.40
N THR A 111 2.68 -9.12 -14.79
CA THR A 111 3.10 -8.75 -13.42
C THR A 111 3.52 -7.28 -13.31
N ASN A 112 4.33 -6.75 -14.23
CA ASN A 112 4.72 -5.33 -14.19
C ASN A 112 3.51 -4.41 -14.39
N PHE A 113 2.58 -4.79 -15.26
CA PHE A 113 1.35 -4.06 -15.47
C PHE A 113 0.44 -4.09 -14.23
N ALA A 114 0.35 -5.22 -13.54
CA ALA A 114 -0.38 -5.37 -12.30
C ALA A 114 0.20 -4.50 -11.18
N VAL A 115 1.53 -4.40 -11.09
CA VAL A 115 2.27 -3.52 -10.16
C VAL A 115 2.02 -2.05 -10.47
N HIS A 116 2.17 -1.65 -11.74
CA HIS A 116 1.88 -0.30 -12.20
C HIS A 116 0.43 0.08 -11.86
N ARG A 117 -0.51 -0.81 -12.16
CA ARG A 117 -1.94 -0.61 -11.89
C ARG A 117 -2.25 -0.50 -10.40
N SER A 118 -1.68 -1.35 -9.56
CA SER A 118 -1.94 -1.31 -8.11
C SER A 118 -1.44 0.01 -7.49
N CYS A 119 -0.30 0.50 -7.95
CA CYS A 119 0.22 1.82 -7.59
C CYS A 119 -0.72 2.95 -8.06
N LYS A 120 -1.16 2.92 -9.33
CA LYS A 120 -2.11 3.91 -9.87
C LYS A 120 -3.40 3.95 -9.06
N PHE A 121 -3.98 2.80 -8.74
CA PHE A 121 -5.22 2.73 -7.97
C PHE A 121 -5.06 3.29 -6.56
N ALA A 122 -3.93 3.02 -5.90
CA ALA A 122 -3.65 3.55 -4.58
C ALA A 122 -3.58 5.08 -4.54
N ILE A 123 -2.89 5.70 -5.50
CA ILE A 123 -2.69 7.16 -5.54
C ILE A 123 -3.92 7.88 -6.12
N ARG A 124 -4.50 7.37 -7.21
CA ARG A 124 -5.67 8.01 -7.85
C ARG A 124 -6.89 8.04 -6.95
N ALA A 125 -7.09 7.02 -6.10
CA ALA A 125 -8.16 7.05 -5.10
C ALA A 125 -8.08 8.30 -4.19
N LEU A 126 -6.87 8.66 -3.78
CA LEU A 126 -6.62 9.82 -2.93
C LEU A 126 -6.72 11.14 -3.71
N GLN A 127 -6.18 11.20 -4.92
CA GLN A 127 -6.29 12.37 -5.80
C GLN A 127 -7.75 12.68 -6.15
N GLN A 128 -8.53 11.66 -6.51
CA GLN A 128 -9.94 11.83 -6.83
C GLN A 128 -10.74 12.36 -5.65
N ALA A 129 -10.42 11.96 -4.42
CA ALA A 129 -11.08 12.50 -3.23
C ALA A 129 -10.75 13.98 -2.97
N GLU A 130 -9.56 14.46 -3.36
CA GLU A 130 -9.23 15.88 -3.33
C GLU A 130 -9.91 16.65 -4.46
N GLU A 131 -9.82 16.15 -5.69
CA GLU A 131 -10.45 16.71 -6.89
C GLU A 131 -11.98 16.82 -6.71
N ALA A 132 -12.60 15.86 -6.01
CA ALA A 132 -14.04 15.84 -5.75
C ALA A 132 -14.53 16.93 -4.79
N LYS A 133 -13.64 17.61 -4.05
CA LYS A 133 -13.99 18.77 -3.21
C LYS A 133 -14.07 20.07 -4.01
N SER A 134 -13.18 20.22 -4.99
CA SER A 134 -13.16 21.39 -5.88
C SER A 134 -14.10 21.25 -7.09
N THR A 135 -14.55 20.02 -7.36
CA THR A 135 -15.55 19.74 -8.39
C THR A 135 -16.88 19.44 -7.71
N TRP A 136 -18.00 19.82 -8.30
CA TRP A 136 -19.39 19.61 -7.81
C TRP A 136 -19.78 18.12 -7.61
N ARG A 137 -18.81 17.20 -7.64
CA ARG A 137 -18.97 15.74 -7.55
C ARG A 137 -19.37 15.25 -6.15
N LEU A 138 -19.12 16.04 -5.10
CA LEU A 138 -19.59 15.76 -3.74
C LEU A 138 -20.84 16.56 -3.35
N ALA A 139 -21.30 17.49 -4.18
CA ALA A 139 -22.44 18.35 -3.85
C ALA A 139 -23.76 17.60 -3.99
N ILE A 140 -24.65 17.75 -3.02
CA ILE A 140 -26.03 17.28 -3.12
C ILE A 140 -26.86 18.42 -3.74
N PRO A 141 -27.55 18.21 -4.88
CA PRO A 141 -28.40 19.25 -5.46
C PRO A 141 -29.42 19.74 -4.42
N GLY A 142 -29.28 21.00 -3.96
CA GLY A 142 -30.16 21.63 -2.98
C GLY A 142 -29.52 22.03 -1.64
N ASP A 143 -28.27 21.62 -1.35
CA ASP A 143 -27.56 21.96 -0.09
C ASP A 143 -26.65 23.20 -0.18
N GLY A 144 -26.71 23.92 -1.31
CA GLY A 144 -25.87 25.09 -1.56
C GLY A 144 -24.39 24.78 -1.87
N TYR A 145 -24.06 23.54 -2.26
CA TYR A 145 -22.68 23.11 -2.56
C TYR A 145 -21.74 23.17 -1.34
N SER A 146 -22.26 22.86 -0.16
CA SER A 146 -21.48 22.85 1.08
C SER A 146 -20.59 21.59 1.15
N TYR A 147 -19.29 21.75 1.41
CA TYR A 147 -18.28 20.67 1.47
C TYR A 147 -17.68 20.45 2.85
#